data_AF-A0A8S3HYU6-F1
#
_entry.id   AF-A0A8S3HYU6-F1
#
_cell.length_a   1.000
_cell.length_b   1.000
_cell.length_c   1.000
_cell.angle_alpha   90.00
_cell.angle_beta   90.00
_cell.angle_gamma   90.00
#
_symmetry.space_group_name_H-M   'P 1'
#
loop_
_entity.id
_entity.type
_entity.pdbx_description
1 polymer ?
#
loop_
_entity_poly.entity_id
_entity_poly.type
_entity_poly.pdbx_seq_one_letter_code
_entity_poly.pdbx_strand_id
1 'polypeptide(L)'
;WLRTLKYAELIGDERIKAMKSKHKNDAEILNNLGYRFRRLHKNVPGGIYECNSRCSCNKQTCSNRVVQNGIIAQLQLFKTVARGWGVRTLHDLPIGTFISIYSGEIFTSEQADERGKLLGDEYQADLDFFENINNDSEEEQNGGILEQDDEEEDESDTSPSSSESGTFI
;
A
#
# COMPACT_ATOMS: atom_id res chain seq x y z
N TRP A 1 1.84 -20.57 8.30
CA TRP A 1 1.50 -20.83 6.90
C TRP A 1 0.29 -21.74 6.72
N LEU A 2 0.34 -23.05 7.00
CA LEU A 2 -0.85 -23.93 6.82
C LEU A 2 -2.11 -23.47 7.58
N ARG A 3 -1.97 -22.89 8.78
CA ARG A 3 -3.12 -22.33 9.52
C ARG A 3 -3.67 -21.04 8.91
N THR A 4 -2.83 -20.24 8.27
CA THR A 4 -3.25 -19.05 7.53
C THR A 4 -4.08 -19.45 6.32
N LEU A 5 -3.60 -20.43 5.55
CA LEU A 5 -4.34 -20.95 4.41
C LEU A 5 -5.69 -21.54 4.82
N LYS A 6 -5.71 -22.40 5.86
CA LYS A 6 -6.95 -22.96 6.40
C LYS A 6 -7.93 -21.90 6.92
N TYR A 7 -7.41 -20.83 7.52
CA TYR A 7 -8.25 -19.73 7.98
C TYR A 7 -8.85 -18.95 6.81
N ALA A 8 -8.04 -18.64 5.79
CA ALA A 8 -8.51 -18.00 4.56
C ALA A 8 -9.57 -18.86 3.83
N GLU A 9 -9.40 -20.18 3.81
CA GLU A 9 -10.42 -21.11 3.32
C GLU A 9 -11.71 -21.06 4.14
N LEU A 10 -11.60 -21.03 5.46
CA LEU A 10 -12.74 -21.01 6.38
C LEU A 10 -13.61 -19.76 6.21
N ILE A 11 -12.98 -18.60 6.04
CA ILE A 11 -13.69 -17.33 5.79
C ILE A 11 -14.17 -17.21 4.33
N GLY A 12 -13.90 -18.21 3.50
CA GLY A 12 -14.37 -18.25 2.12
C GLY A 12 -13.63 -17.29 1.18
N ASP A 13 -12.38 -16.96 1.47
CA ASP A 13 -11.54 -16.05 0.68
C ASP A 13 -11.54 -16.44 -0.81
N GLU A 14 -12.10 -15.56 -1.64
CA GLU A 14 -12.32 -15.82 -3.06
C GLU A 14 -11.02 -15.98 -3.83
N ARG A 15 -9.95 -15.33 -3.39
CA ARG A 15 -8.62 -15.45 -4.00
C ARG A 15 -8.09 -16.87 -3.86
N ILE A 16 -8.27 -17.47 -2.68
CA ILE A 16 -7.88 -18.85 -2.41
C ILE A 16 -8.71 -19.80 -3.28
N LYS A 17 -10.03 -19.59 -3.36
CA LYS A 17 -10.93 -20.37 -4.23
C LYS A 17 -10.50 -20.29 -5.69
N ALA A 18 -10.22 -19.09 -6.20
CA ALA A 18 -9.80 -18.86 -7.58
C ALA A 18 -8.42 -19.46 -7.91
N MET A 19 -7.49 -19.52 -6.96
CA MET A 19 -6.21 -20.20 -7.19
C MET A 19 -6.37 -21.73 -7.16
N LYS A 20 -7.22 -22.27 -6.28
CA LYS A 20 -7.52 -23.71 -6.24
C LYS A 20 -8.28 -24.19 -7.47
N SER A 21 -9.19 -23.40 -8.03
CA SER A 21 -9.87 -23.73 -9.29
C SER A 21 -8.89 -23.82 -10.47
N LYS A 22 -7.77 -23.09 -10.40
CA LYS A 22 -6.64 -23.20 -11.34
C LYS A 22 -5.67 -24.34 -10.99
N HIS A 23 -6.09 -25.30 -10.16
CA HIS A 23 -5.30 -26.46 -9.72
C HIS A 23 -3.96 -26.14 -9.05
N LYS A 24 -3.80 -24.93 -8.48
CA LYS A 24 -2.58 -24.60 -7.72
C LYS A 24 -2.56 -25.33 -6.39
N ASN A 25 -1.39 -25.83 -6.00
CA ASN A 25 -1.22 -26.45 -4.70
C ASN A 25 -1.04 -25.40 -3.59
N ASP A 26 -1.15 -25.84 -2.34
CA ASP A 26 -1.03 -24.98 -1.16
C ASP A 26 0.28 -24.18 -1.13
N ALA A 27 1.41 -24.76 -1.55
CA ALA A 27 2.69 -24.06 -1.56
C ALA A 27 2.71 -22.94 -2.62
N GLU A 28 2.12 -23.17 -3.79
CA GLU A 28 1.98 -22.16 -4.85
C GLU A 28 1.04 -21.03 -4.42
N ILE A 29 -0.06 -21.35 -3.74
CA ILE A 29 -0.98 -20.36 -3.20
C ILE A 29 -0.26 -19.47 -2.18
N LEU A 30 0.41 -20.10 -1.21
CA LEU A 30 1.13 -19.41 -0.14
C LEU A 30 2.31 -18.58 -0.65
N ASN A 31 2.99 -19.03 -1.70
CA ASN A 31 4.06 -18.26 -2.35
C ASN A 31 3.55 -17.02 -3.08
N ASN A 32 2.28 -16.97 -3.47
CA ASN A 32 1.69 -15.84 -4.19
C ASN A 32 0.90 -14.89 -3.29
N LEU A 33 0.35 -15.37 -2.17
CA LEU A 33 -0.55 -14.59 -1.29
C LEU A 33 0.04 -14.31 0.09
N GLY A 34 1.36 -14.39 0.25
CA GLY A 34 2.01 -14.29 1.54
C GLY A 34 3.47 -13.86 1.49
N TYR A 35 4.08 -13.76 2.67
CA TYR A 35 5.50 -13.45 2.78
C TYR A 35 6.38 -14.57 2.23
N ARG A 36 7.32 -14.17 1.39
CA ARG A 36 8.44 -15.01 0.96
C ARG A 36 9.71 -14.50 1.65
N PHE A 37 10.36 -15.36 2.43
CA PHE A 37 11.53 -14.97 3.24
C PHE A 37 11.27 -13.70 4.09
N ARG A 38 10.10 -13.64 4.75
CA ARG A 38 9.64 -12.51 5.58
C ARG A 38 9.45 -11.18 4.80
N ARG A 39 9.31 -11.23 3.47
CA ARG A 39 9.05 -10.07 2.61
C ARG A 39 7.80 -10.27 1.77
N LEU A 40 7.06 -9.20 1.54
CA LEU A 40 5.86 -9.18 0.71
C LEU A 40 6.19 -8.63 -0.68
N HIS A 41 6.42 -9.51 -1.65
CA HIS A 41 6.88 -9.10 -2.98
C HIS A 41 5.77 -8.64 -3.92
N LYS A 42 4.52 -9.03 -3.65
CA LYS A 42 3.35 -8.67 -4.45
C LYS A 42 2.31 -8.09 -3.52
N ASN A 43 1.58 -7.08 -3.99
CA ASN A 43 0.36 -6.65 -3.29
C ASN A 43 -0.58 -7.87 -3.18
N VAL A 44 -1.19 -8.02 -2.02
CA VAL A 44 -2.16 -9.06 -1.71
C VAL A 44 -3.47 -8.33 -1.40
N PRO A 45 -4.32 -8.10 -2.43
CA PRO A 45 -5.56 -7.34 -2.29
C PRO A 45 -6.44 -8.00 -1.23
N GLY A 46 -6.78 -7.30 -0.15
CA GLY A 46 -7.56 -7.88 0.97
C GLY A 46 -6.67 -8.42 2.09
N GLY A 47 -5.41 -8.00 2.11
CA GLY A 47 -4.53 -8.16 3.25
C GLY A 47 -3.99 -9.58 3.46
N ILE A 48 -3.19 -9.71 4.52
CA ILE A 48 -2.44 -10.91 4.90
C ILE A 48 -2.82 -11.33 6.31
N TYR A 49 -2.95 -12.65 6.52
CA TYR A 49 -3.18 -13.21 7.85
C TYR A 49 -1.88 -13.73 8.48
N GLU A 50 -1.37 -13.01 9.48
CA GLU A 50 -0.22 -13.45 10.26
C GLU A 50 -0.57 -14.56 11.27
N CYS A 51 0.44 -15.34 11.65
CA CYS A 51 0.30 -16.27 12.77
C CYS A 51 0.16 -15.49 14.09
N ASN A 52 -0.77 -15.92 14.97
CA ASN A 52 -1.03 -15.30 16.26
C ASN A 52 -0.66 -16.22 17.44
N SER A 53 -0.90 -15.77 18.68
CA SER A 53 -0.55 -16.53 19.91
C SER A 53 -1.14 -17.95 19.99
N ARG A 54 -2.22 -18.24 19.26
CA ARG A 54 -2.86 -19.57 19.21
C ARG A 54 -2.17 -20.55 18.25
N CYS A 55 -1.21 -20.09 17.44
CA CYS A 55 -0.44 -20.94 16.54
C CYS A 55 0.68 -21.70 17.29
N SER A 56 0.88 -22.98 16.95
CA SER A 56 1.94 -23.84 17.52
C SER A 56 3.34 -23.58 16.96
N CYS A 57 3.49 -22.66 16.01
CA CYS A 57 4.79 -22.31 15.43
C CYS A 57 5.69 -21.58 16.45
N ASN A 58 6.99 -21.76 16.33
CA ASN A 58 7.98 -20.98 17.08
C ASN A 58 7.83 -19.47 16.78
N LYS A 59 7.75 -18.64 17.82
CA LYS A 59 7.48 -17.20 17.67
C LYS A 59 8.62 -16.45 16.98
N GLN A 60 9.86 -16.85 17.24
CA GLN A 60 11.08 -16.18 16.74
C GLN A 60 11.41 -16.57 15.30
N THR A 61 11.14 -17.82 14.91
CA THR A 61 11.54 -18.35 13.59
C THR A 61 10.40 -18.47 12.58
N CYS A 62 9.13 -18.25 12.98
CA CYS A 62 8.01 -18.30 12.05
C CYS A 62 8.11 -17.22 10.98
N SER A 63 8.20 -17.62 9.72
CA SER A 63 8.25 -16.70 8.58
C SER A 63 6.93 -15.96 8.32
N ASN A 64 5.85 -16.32 9.01
CA ASN A 64 4.54 -15.67 8.94
C ASN A 64 4.23 -14.78 10.16
N ARG A 65 5.28 -14.22 10.76
CA ARG A 65 5.24 -13.20 11.81
C ARG A 65 6.22 -12.11 11.41
N VAL A 66 5.77 -11.11 10.66
CA VAL A 66 6.63 -10.06 10.11
C VAL A 66 6.26 -8.73 10.75
N VAL A 67 5.03 -8.26 10.53
CA VAL A 67 4.53 -6.97 11.03
C VAL A 67 4.53 -6.94 12.55
N GLN A 68 4.08 -8.02 13.19
CA GLN A 68 4.03 -8.11 14.66
C GLN A 68 5.41 -8.09 15.34
N ASN A 69 6.50 -8.32 14.59
CA ASN A 69 7.86 -8.25 15.13
C ASN A 69 8.39 -6.81 15.15
N GLY A 70 7.60 -5.84 14.71
CA GLY A 70 7.93 -4.43 14.77
C GLY A 70 8.85 -3.95 13.65
N ILE A 71 9.27 -2.69 13.78
CA ILE A 71 10.11 -1.99 12.80
C ILE A 71 11.54 -2.54 12.88
N ILE A 72 12.05 -3.02 11.75
CA ILE A 72 13.45 -3.46 11.61
C ILE A 72 14.31 -2.45 10.83
N ALA A 73 13.66 -1.59 10.02
CA ALA A 73 14.35 -0.57 9.24
C ALA A 73 14.77 0.59 10.12
N GLN A 74 15.96 1.14 9.89
CA GLN A 74 16.36 2.38 10.52
C GLN A 74 15.72 3.55 9.78
N LEU A 75 14.76 4.19 10.43
CA LEU A 75 13.98 5.30 9.90
C LEU A 75 14.51 6.62 10.43
N GLN A 76 14.47 7.65 9.59
CA GLN A 76 14.80 9.02 9.93
C GLN A 76 13.66 9.94 9.54
N LEU A 77 13.21 10.73 10.51
CA LEU A 77 12.36 11.89 10.28
C LEU A 77 13.21 13.05 9.77
N PHE A 78 12.83 13.68 8.66
CA PHE A 78 13.56 14.79 8.08
C PHE A 78 12.62 15.86 7.52
N LYS A 79 13.06 17.11 7.52
CA LYS A 79 12.30 18.22 6.95
C LYS A 79 12.54 18.27 5.44
N THR A 80 11.46 18.27 4.68
CA THR A 80 11.49 18.48 3.22
C THR A 80 11.39 19.98 2.90
N VAL A 81 11.77 20.37 1.67
CA VAL A 81 11.74 21.78 1.25
C VAL A 81 10.29 22.31 1.11
N ALA A 82 9.38 21.50 0.56
CA ALA A 82 8.04 21.96 0.18
C ALA A 82 6.88 21.16 0.77
N ARG A 83 7.11 19.95 1.30
CA ARG A 83 6.06 18.99 1.68
C ARG A 83 5.98 18.73 3.19
N GLY A 84 6.51 19.64 4.00
CA GLY A 84 6.54 19.45 5.45
C GLY A 84 7.57 18.39 5.88
N TRP A 85 7.15 17.47 6.75
CA TRP A 85 8.02 16.42 7.30
C TRP A 85 7.88 15.13 6.50
N GLY A 86 9.01 14.47 6.24
CA GLY A 86 9.06 13.17 5.57
C GLY A 86 9.79 12.14 6.42
N VAL A 87 9.53 10.87 6.11
CA VAL A 87 10.27 9.74 6.67
C VAL A 87 11.09 9.09 5.55
N ARG A 88 12.36 8.81 5.82
CA ARG A 88 13.24 8.04 4.92
C ARG A 88 13.94 6.93 5.67
N THR A 89 14.47 5.96 4.93
CA THR A 89 15.35 4.94 5.49
C THR A 89 16.79 5.42 5.45
N LEU A 90 17.60 4.99 6.42
CA LEU A 90 19.05 5.27 6.43
C LEU A 90 19.86 4.35 5.52
N HIS A 91 19.26 3.23 5.12
CA HIS A 91 19.88 2.21 4.29
C HIS A 91 18.88 1.73 3.23
N ASP A 92 19.41 1.15 2.16
CA ASP A 92 18.60 0.51 1.13
C ASP A 92 17.81 -0.65 1.71
N LEU A 93 16.51 -0.70 1.39
CA LEU A 93 15.64 -1.79 1.78
C LEU A 93 15.39 -2.71 0.59
N PRO A 94 15.55 -4.04 0.73
CA PRO A 94 15.12 -4.97 -0.29
C PRO A 94 13.63 -4.84 -0.58
N ILE A 95 13.22 -5.06 -1.83
CA ILE A 95 11.79 -5.05 -2.21
C ILE A 95 10.95 -5.99 -1.34
N GLY A 96 9.79 -5.49 -0.93
CA GLY A 96 8.84 -6.20 -0.07
C GLY A 96 9.19 -6.20 1.42
N THR A 97 10.19 -5.43 1.84
CA THR A 97 10.52 -5.27 3.27
C THR A 97 9.42 -4.49 3.96
N PHE A 98 8.97 -5.00 5.11
CA PHE A 98 8.07 -4.27 5.99
C PHE A 98 8.76 -3.04 6.58
N ILE A 99 8.10 -1.88 6.52
CA ILE A 99 8.64 -0.60 6.96
C ILE A 99 8.14 -0.29 8.37
N SER A 100 6.86 0.02 8.51
CA SER A 100 6.24 0.41 9.77
C SER A 100 4.73 0.22 9.75
N ILE A 101 4.12 0.30 10.93
CA ILE A 101 2.68 0.37 11.12
C ILE A 101 2.27 1.84 11.06
N TYR A 102 1.19 2.15 10.35
CA TYR A 102 0.49 3.41 10.52
C TYR A 102 -0.32 3.34 11.83
N SER A 103 0.17 4.01 12.87
CA SER A 103 -0.41 3.92 14.22
C SER A 103 -1.16 5.21 14.53
N GLY A 104 -2.40 5.08 15.00
CA GLY A 104 -3.25 6.20 15.40
C GLY A 104 -4.44 5.72 16.23
N GLU A 105 -5.29 6.67 16.61
CA GLU A 105 -6.59 6.36 17.20
C GLU A 105 -7.57 5.93 16.09
N ILE A 106 -8.41 4.94 16.39
CA ILE A 106 -9.44 4.47 15.44
C ILE A 106 -10.75 5.17 15.78
N PHE A 107 -11.35 5.80 14.78
CA PHE A 107 -12.62 6.50 14.87
C PHE A 107 -13.66 5.86 13.96
N THR A 108 -14.94 6.08 14.27
CA THR A 108 -16.00 5.88 13.27
C THR A 108 -15.93 6.98 12.21
N SER A 109 -16.52 6.76 11.03
CA SER A 109 -16.53 7.76 9.96
C SER A 109 -17.12 9.10 10.42
N GLU A 110 -18.21 9.08 11.18
CA GLU A 110 -18.82 10.29 11.75
C GLU A 110 -17.86 11.07 12.68
N GLN A 111 -17.15 10.35 13.56
CA GLN A 111 -16.17 10.96 14.47
C GLN A 111 -14.97 11.54 13.71
N ALA A 112 -14.51 10.86 12.65
CA ALA A 112 -13.42 11.32 11.81
C ALA A 112 -13.81 12.61 11.06
N ASP A 113 -15.02 12.67 10.50
CA ASP A 113 -15.57 13.82 9.79
C ASP A 113 -15.69 15.05 10.69
N GLU A 114 -16.27 14.88 11.89
CA GLU A 114 -16.43 15.96 12.86
C GLU A 114 -15.06 16.53 13.27
N ARG A 115 -14.09 15.64 13.52
CA ARG A 115 -12.76 16.03 13.95
C ARG A 115 -11.95 16.65 12.82
N GLY A 116 -12.11 16.16 11.59
CA GLY A 116 -11.51 16.71 10.38
C GLY A 116 -11.95 18.15 10.13
N LYS A 117 -13.25 18.46 10.33
CA LYS A 117 -13.77 19.83 10.23
C LYS A 117 -13.19 20.78 11.28
N LEU A 118 -12.84 20.28 12.47
CA LEU A 118 -12.34 21.10 13.57
C LEU A 118 -10.82 21.29 13.56
N LEU A 119 -10.06 20.22 13.27
CA LEU A 119 -8.61 20.14 13.46
C LEU A 119 -7.83 19.89 12.17
N GLY A 120 -8.52 19.65 11.05
CA GLY A 120 -7.93 19.15 9.82
C GLY A 120 -7.87 17.62 9.76
N ASP A 121 -7.75 17.12 8.54
CA ASP A 121 -7.75 15.69 8.18
C ASP A 121 -6.39 15.19 7.65
N GLU A 122 -5.34 16.04 7.66
CA GLU A 122 -4.00 15.76 7.10
C GLU A 122 -3.37 14.43 7.58
N TYR A 123 -3.71 13.99 8.79
CA TYR A 123 -3.19 12.75 9.41
C TYR A 123 -4.27 11.67 9.60
N GLN A 124 -5.40 11.80 8.91
CA GLN A 124 -6.42 10.75 8.86
C GLN A 124 -6.08 9.75 7.75
N ALA A 125 -6.44 8.49 7.98
CA ALA A 125 -6.26 7.43 7.01
C ALA A 125 -7.45 6.48 7.10
N ASP A 126 -8.09 6.25 5.96
CA ASP A 126 -9.22 5.32 5.87
C ASP A 126 -8.74 3.87 6.02
N LEU A 127 -9.59 3.03 6.61
CA LEU A 127 -9.31 1.61 6.82
C LEU A 127 -9.84 0.73 5.67
N ASP A 128 -10.25 1.36 4.56
CA ASP A 128 -11.04 0.74 3.49
C ASP A 128 -10.20 0.06 2.41
N PHE A 129 -8.99 -0.38 2.77
CA PHE A 129 -8.13 -1.20 1.91
C PHE A 129 -8.77 -2.53 1.46
N PHE A 130 -9.91 -2.92 2.03
CA PHE A 130 -10.63 -4.16 1.70
C PHE A 130 -11.79 -3.97 0.70
N GLU A 131 -12.38 -2.78 0.57
CA GLU A 131 -13.56 -2.59 -0.28
C GLU A 131 -13.23 -2.23 -1.74
N ASN A 132 -12.06 -1.61 -2.01
CA ASN A 132 -11.68 -1.21 -3.37
C ASN A 132 -11.32 -2.38 -4.32
N ILE A 133 -11.17 -3.60 -3.79
CA ILE A 133 -10.80 -4.79 -4.59
C ILE A 133 -11.94 -5.24 -5.50
N ASN A 134 -13.19 -4.88 -5.16
CA ASN A 134 -14.33 -5.18 -6.01
C ASN A 134 -14.43 -4.21 -7.20
N ASN A 135 -13.86 -2.99 -7.07
CA ASN A 135 -14.00 -1.92 -8.06
C ASN A 135 -12.81 -1.82 -9.03
N ASP A 136 -11.62 -2.28 -8.66
CA ASP A 136 -10.46 -2.34 -9.58
C ASP A 136 -10.69 -3.27 -10.79
N SER A 137 -11.71 -4.14 -10.73
CA SER A 137 -12.13 -5.00 -11.85
C SER A 137 -12.84 -4.24 -12.98
N GLU A 138 -13.34 -3.03 -12.73
CA GLU A 138 -14.18 -2.27 -13.67
C GLU A 138 -13.40 -1.19 -14.44
N GLU A 139 -12.28 -0.69 -13.91
CA GLU A 139 -11.51 0.38 -14.58
C GLU A 139 -10.60 -0.14 -15.71
N GLU A 140 -10.16 -1.40 -15.68
CA GLU A 140 -9.35 -1.99 -16.77
C GLU A 140 -10.18 -2.36 -18.03
N GLN A 141 -11.52 -2.30 -17.97
CA GLN A 141 -12.39 -2.63 -19.12
C GLN A 141 -13.04 -1.43 -19.81
N ASN A 142 -12.95 -0.22 -19.25
CA ASN A 142 -13.40 1.00 -19.92
C ASN A 142 -12.22 1.83 -20.43
N GLY A 143 -11.37 1.20 -21.25
CA GLY A 143 -10.47 1.93 -22.13
C GLY A 143 -11.30 2.76 -23.11
N GLY A 144 -11.33 4.08 -22.94
CA GLY A 144 -12.12 4.94 -23.80
C GLY A 144 -11.80 6.44 -23.67
N ILE A 145 -10.82 6.86 -24.45
CA ILE A 145 -10.63 8.21 -25.05
C ILE A 145 -10.03 9.28 -24.12
N LEU A 146 -8.78 9.62 -24.43
CA LEU A 146 -8.14 10.90 -24.12
C LEU A 146 -8.87 12.00 -24.90
N GLU A 147 -9.59 12.89 -24.22
CA GLU A 147 -9.95 14.18 -24.78
C GLU A 147 -8.73 15.11 -24.69
N GLN A 148 -8.00 15.19 -25.80
CA GLN A 148 -7.37 16.45 -26.23
C GLN A 148 -8.48 17.36 -26.75
N ASP A 149 -8.28 18.67 -26.58
CA ASP A 149 -8.83 19.84 -27.30
C ASP A 149 -8.90 20.98 -26.25
N ASP A 150 -8.54 22.23 -26.48
CA ASP A 150 -7.88 22.92 -27.58
C ASP A 150 -7.39 24.28 -27.03
N GLU A 151 -6.52 24.92 -27.78
CA GLU A 151 -5.85 26.20 -27.54
C GLU A 151 -6.82 27.37 -27.31
N GLU A 152 -6.52 28.26 -26.34
CA GLU A 152 -6.88 29.68 -26.45
C GLU A 152 -5.60 30.53 -26.40
N GLU A 153 -5.29 31.13 -27.55
CA GLU A 153 -4.28 32.16 -27.74
C GLU A 153 -4.74 33.46 -27.09
N ASP A 154 -3.93 34.04 -26.20
CA ASP A 154 -4.04 35.46 -25.84
C ASP A 154 -2.72 36.15 -26.24
N GLU A 155 -2.75 36.81 -27.39
CA GLU A 155 -1.71 37.72 -27.83
C GLU A 155 -1.67 38.96 -26.92
N SER A 156 -0.53 39.19 -26.28
CA SER A 156 -0.07 40.57 -26.09
C SER A 156 1.45 40.65 -26.23
N ASP A 157 1.85 41.25 -27.34
CA ASP A 157 3.21 41.55 -27.75
C ASP A 157 3.88 42.55 -26.79
N THR A 158 5.05 42.20 -26.26
CA THR A 158 6.20 43.11 -26.09
C THR A 158 7.46 42.28 -25.90
N SER A 159 8.33 42.28 -26.90
CA SER A 159 9.68 41.67 -26.90
C SER A 159 10.77 42.75 -26.79
N PRO A 160 12.09 42.43 -26.73
CA PRO A 160 12.80 41.33 -26.06
C PRO A 160 14.04 41.83 -25.25
N SER A 161 14.62 40.99 -24.38
CA SER A 161 16.10 40.87 -24.33
C SER A 161 16.64 39.63 -23.57
N SER A 162 17.54 38.95 -24.28
CA SER A 162 18.76 38.23 -23.86
C SER A 162 18.71 37.04 -22.88
N SER A 163 18.98 35.86 -23.46
CA SER A 163 20.00 34.86 -23.08
C SER A 163 20.06 34.33 -21.64
N GLU A 164 19.85 33.02 -21.44
CA GLU A 164 20.94 32.04 -21.31
C GLU A 164 20.39 30.62 -21.03
N SER A 165 21.21 29.66 -21.46
CA SER A 165 21.09 28.20 -21.39
C SER A 165 21.11 27.63 -19.96
N GLY A 166 20.41 26.51 -19.73
CA GLY A 166 20.63 25.71 -18.53
C GLY A 166 19.83 24.39 -18.46
N THR A 167 20.39 23.32 -19.02
CA THR A 167 20.05 21.92 -18.72
C THR A 167 20.57 21.55 -17.33
N PHE A 168 19.83 20.84 -16.47
CA PHE A 168 20.42 19.93 -15.49
C PHE A 168 19.47 18.79 -15.05
N ILE A 169 19.97 17.57 -15.30
CA ILE A 169 19.85 16.25 -14.63
C ILE A 169 18.71 16.03 -13.64
#